data_AF-A0A7Y9BPZ7-F1
#
_entry.id   AF-A0A7Y9BPZ7-F1
#
_cell.length_a   1.000
_cell.length_b   1.000
_cell.length_c   1.000
_cell.angle_alpha   90.00
_cell.angle_beta   90.00
_cell.angle_gamma   90.00
#
_symmetry.space_group_name_H-M   'P 1'
#
loop_
_entity.id
_entity.type
_entity.pdbx_description
1 polymer ?
#
loop_
_entity_poly.entity_id
_entity_poly.type
_entity_poly.pdbx_seq_one_letter_code
_entity_poly.pdbx_strand_id
1 'polypeptide(L)'
;MTAPLDAPLDLVGIGIGPGNLSLAALAHGLPAQGAGELATAFYDERRDFRWHPGLLLDGTTLQGSFLADLVTLADPTSPWTFLNYLRHTERLHPFYLAQQLRIRTAEYDAYCRWVAGRLPALHFGHRVDAVRWNPERDLFEVDHTRLDADGETEALGRTHTRHLALGTGTAPH
;
A
#
# COMPACT_ATOMS: atom_id res chain seq x y z
N MET A 1 -33.60 -6.42 6.73
CA MET A 1 -33.00 -7.16 5.61
C MET A 1 -31.52 -6.81 5.58
N THR A 2 -30.70 -7.58 6.26
CA THR A 2 -29.23 -7.44 6.25
C THR A 2 -28.73 -7.81 4.86
N ALA A 3 -28.05 -6.89 4.18
CA ALA A 3 -27.37 -7.17 2.92
C ALA A 3 -26.45 -8.40 3.07
N PRO A 4 -26.29 -9.24 2.03
CA PRO A 4 -25.31 -10.32 2.08
C PRO A 4 -23.94 -9.70 2.34
N LEU A 5 -23.22 -10.25 3.31
CA LEU A 5 -21.88 -9.80 3.66
C LEU A 5 -20.91 -10.28 2.59
N ASP A 6 -20.07 -9.38 2.10
CA ASP A 6 -18.86 -9.79 1.37
C ASP A 6 -18.04 -10.72 2.26
N ALA A 7 -17.45 -11.77 1.67
CA ALA A 7 -16.63 -12.73 2.38
C ALA A 7 -15.50 -12.02 3.17
N PRO A 8 -15.16 -12.47 4.38
CA PRO A 8 -14.15 -11.79 5.19
C PRO A 8 -12.79 -11.82 4.51
N LEU A 9 -12.07 -10.70 4.57
CA LEU A 9 -10.70 -10.59 4.10
C LEU A 9 -9.74 -11.28 5.07
N ASP A 10 -8.63 -11.77 4.54
CA ASP A 10 -7.54 -12.31 5.35
C ASP A 10 -6.81 -11.19 6.10
N LEU A 11 -6.60 -10.05 5.45
CA LEU A 11 -5.88 -8.92 6.03
C LEU A 11 -6.46 -7.57 5.56
N VAL A 12 -6.66 -6.65 6.51
CA VAL A 12 -6.86 -5.23 6.21
C VAL A 12 -5.69 -4.39 6.72
N GLY A 13 -5.12 -3.58 5.85
CA GLY A 13 -4.16 -2.54 6.22
C GLY A 13 -4.82 -1.17 6.40
N ILE A 14 -4.44 -0.45 7.45
CA ILE A 14 -4.91 0.92 7.71
C ILE A 14 -3.72 1.87 7.55
N GLY A 15 -3.81 2.79 6.60
CA GLY A 15 -2.74 3.65 6.10
C GLY A 15 -1.95 2.98 4.97
N ILE A 16 -1.66 3.73 3.90
CA ILE A 16 -0.86 3.29 2.74
C ILE A 16 0.44 4.11 2.68
N GLY A 17 1.24 3.98 3.75
CA GLY A 17 2.67 4.31 3.72
C GLY A 17 3.51 3.17 3.10
N PRO A 18 4.84 3.32 2.94
CA PRO A 18 5.65 2.28 2.28
C PRO A 18 5.62 0.93 2.98
N GLY A 19 5.45 0.89 4.31
CA GLY A 19 5.33 -0.38 5.03
C GLY A 19 4.12 -1.19 4.56
N ASN A 20 2.94 -0.57 4.57
CA ASN A 20 1.72 -1.23 4.10
C ASN A 20 1.67 -1.36 2.57
N LEU A 21 2.31 -0.46 1.81
CA LEU A 21 2.47 -0.61 0.36
C LEU A 21 3.37 -1.83 0.01
N SER A 22 4.45 -2.03 0.77
CA SER A 22 5.31 -3.21 0.68
C SER A 22 4.53 -4.48 1.01
N LEU A 23 3.76 -4.47 2.10
CA LEU A 23 2.93 -5.60 2.50
C LEU A 23 1.87 -5.93 1.42
N ALA A 24 1.20 -4.93 0.85
CA ALA A 24 0.26 -5.12 -0.24
C ALA A 24 0.92 -5.68 -1.50
N ALA A 25 2.12 -5.20 -1.84
CA ALA A 25 2.89 -5.71 -2.98
C ALA A 25 3.33 -7.16 -2.78
N LEU A 26 3.76 -7.53 -1.57
CA LEU A 26 4.14 -8.90 -1.23
C LEU A 26 2.92 -9.84 -1.17
N ALA A 27 1.76 -9.35 -0.74
CA ALA A 27 0.51 -10.11 -0.69
C ALA A 27 -0.06 -10.42 -2.08
N HIS A 28 0.23 -9.58 -3.09
CA HIS A 28 -0.37 -9.68 -4.41
C HIS A 28 -0.02 -11.00 -5.13
N GLY A 29 -1.05 -11.79 -5.45
CA GLY A 29 -0.90 -13.07 -6.12
C GLY A 29 -0.41 -14.22 -5.23
N LEU A 30 -0.30 -14.01 -3.91
CA LEU A 30 0.02 -15.09 -2.98
C LEU A 30 -1.17 -16.04 -2.82
N PRO A 31 -0.95 -17.36 -2.82
CA PRO A 31 -2.01 -18.32 -2.58
C PRO A 31 -2.49 -18.23 -1.13
N ALA A 32 -3.81 -18.28 -0.94
CA ALA A 32 -4.39 -18.45 0.39
C ALA A 32 -4.25 -19.93 0.85
N GLN A 33 -4.40 -20.17 2.16
CA GLN A 33 -4.52 -21.53 2.72
C GLN A 33 -5.88 -22.13 2.30
N GLY A 34 -5.98 -22.58 1.05
CA GLY A 34 -7.22 -23.03 0.42
C GLY A 34 -7.21 -22.84 -1.11
N ALA A 35 -8.39 -22.58 -1.67
CA ALA A 35 -8.54 -22.25 -3.09
C ALA A 35 -8.65 -20.72 -3.26
N GLY A 36 -7.72 -20.11 -3.99
CA GLY A 36 -7.72 -18.68 -4.31
C GLY A 36 -6.46 -17.94 -3.84
N GLU A 37 -6.48 -16.62 -4.03
CA GLU A 37 -5.43 -15.71 -3.59
C GLU A 37 -5.76 -15.13 -2.20
N LEU A 38 -4.74 -14.65 -1.50
CA LEU A 38 -4.87 -13.98 -0.22
C LEU A 38 -5.76 -12.73 -0.38
N ALA A 39 -6.90 -12.71 0.29
CA ALA A 39 -7.87 -11.62 0.18
C ALA A 39 -7.44 -10.46 1.07
N THR A 40 -7.02 -9.35 0.46
CA THR A 40 -6.50 -8.18 1.20
C THR A 40 -7.11 -6.87 0.71
N ALA A 41 -7.20 -5.89 1.62
CA ALA A 41 -7.56 -4.52 1.30
C ALA A 41 -6.77 -3.54 2.17
N PHE A 42 -6.33 -2.43 1.60
CA PHE A 42 -5.58 -1.39 2.32
C PHE A 42 -6.25 -0.05 2.11
N TYR A 43 -6.52 0.69 3.18
CA TYR A 43 -7.27 1.95 3.13
C TYR A 43 -6.39 3.13 3.56
N ASP A 44 -6.47 4.25 2.83
CA ASP A 44 -5.88 5.53 3.23
C ASP A 44 -6.82 6.68 2.88
N GLU A 45 -6.91 7.68 3.75
CA GLU A 45 -7.76 8.85 3.54
C GLU A 45 -7.22 9.77 2.43
N ARG A 46 -5.91 9.73 2.15
CA ARG A 46 -5.31 10.50 1.06
C ARG A 46 -5.81 9.96 -0.28
N ARG A 47 -5.87 10.82 -1.29
CA ARG A 47 -6.31 10.45 -2.65
C ARG A 47 -5.29 9.64 -3.44
N ASP A 48 -4.03 9.74 -3.06
CA ASP A 48 -2.94 9.15 -3.77
C ASP A 48 -1.72 8.98 -2.86
N PHE A 49 -0.79 8.14 -3.29
CA PHE A 49 0.46 7.93 -2.56
C PHE A 49 1.37 9.17 -2.65
N ARG A 50 1.90 9.59 -1.51
CA ARG A 50 2.96 10.62 -1.41
C ARG A 50 3.96 10.24 -0.34
N TRP A 51 5.22 10.07 -0.72
CA TRP A 51 6.31 9.86 0.21
C TRP A 51 6.83 11.20 0.74
N HIS A 52 6.54 11.49 2.01
CA HIS A 52 6.98 12.69 2.73
C HIS A 52 7.04 13.97 1.86
N PRO A 53 5.89 14.54 1.46
CA PRO A 53 5.86 15.66 0.51
C PRO A 53 6.66 16.89 0.98
N GLY A 54 6.83 17.09 2.29
CA GLY A 54 7.66 18.17 2.86
C GLY A 54 9.18 17.91 2.86
N LEU A 55 9.63 16.71 2.46
CA LEU A 55 11.05 16.31 2.43
C LEU A 55 11.52 15.89 1.03
N LEU A 56 10.74 16.17 -0.01
CA LEU A 56 11.13 16.01 -1.41
C LEU A 56 12.04 17.17 -1.85
N LEU A 57 13.19 17.29 -1.20
CA LEU A 57 14.22 18.26 -1.57
C LEU A 57 14.98 17.75 -2.81
N ASP A 58 15.26 18.65 -3.75
CA ASP A 58 16.00 18.31 -4.95
C ASP A 58 17.39 17.76 -4.61
N GLY A 59 17.74 16.63 -5.24
CA GLY A 59 19.04 15.99 -5.09
C GLY A 59 19.21 15.07 -3.88
N THR A 60 18.20 14.91 -3.01
CA THR A 60 18.31 13.97 -1.89
C THR A 60 18.18 12.52 -2.35
N THR A 61 18.81 11.62 -1.59
CA THR A 61 18.76 10.17 -1.80
C THR A 61 18.23 9.48 -0.57
N LEU A 62 17.61 8.32 -0.76
CA LEU A 62 17.31 7.42 0.34
C LEU A 62 18.60 6.93 1.01
N GLN A 63 18.49 6.66 2.31
CA GLN A 63 19.50 5.90 3.03
C GLN A 63 19.34 4.42 2.66
N GLY A 64 20.44 3.73 2.38
CA GLY A 64 20.43 2.33 1.97
C GLY A 64 20.52 2.10 0.46
N SER A 65 20.71 0.84 0.07
CA SER A 65 20.83 0.42 -1.33
C SER A 65 19.47 0.43 -2.03
N PHE A 66 19.44 0.56 -3.35
CA PHE A 66 18.24 0.36 -4.17
C PHE A 66 17.62 -1.03 -4.02
N LEU A 67 18.38 -2.01 -3.52
CA LEU A 67 17.87 -3.34 -3.17
C LEU A 67 16.93 -3.31 -1.95
N ALA A 68 17.06 -2.29 -1.08
CA ALA A 68 16.11 -2.03 0.00
C ALA A 68 14.89 -1.24 -0.52
N ASP A 69 14.31 -1.70 -1.62
CA ASP A 69 13.03 -1.20 -2.14
C ASP A 69 11.85 -1.82 -1.35
N LEU A 70 10.65 -1.82 -1.93
CA LEU A 70 9.47 -2.37 -1.25
C LEU A 70 9.52 -3.89 -1.05
N VAL A 71 10.19 -4.66 -1.91
CA VAL A 71 9.98 -6.12 -1.98
C VAL A 71 11.25 -6.94 -2.21
N THR A 72 12.30 -6.38 -2.81
CA THR A 72 13.46 -7.11 -3.33
C THR A 72 14.17 -7.94 -2.26
N LEU A 73 14.28 -7.45 -1.02
CA LEU A 73 14.93 -8.22 0.06
C LEU A 73 14.10 -9.39 0.58
N ALA A 74 12.78 -9.39 0.34
CA ALA A 74 11.88 -10.50 0.68
C ALA A 74 11.69 -11.45 -0.51
N ASP A 75 11.46 -10.90 -1.70
CA ASP A 75 11.29 -11.62 -2.95
C ASP A 75 11.85 -10.79 -4.14
N PRO A 76 13.08 -11.07 -4.61
CA PRO A 76 13.66 -10.38 -5.76
C PRO A 76 13.00 -10.74 -7.10
N THR A 77 12.12 -11.75 -7.13
CA THR A 77 11.38 -12.15 -8.34
C THR A 77 10.07 -11.39 -8.51
N SER A 78 9.64 -10.68 -7.46
CA SER A 78 8.39 -9.91 -7.46
C SER A 78 8.31 -8.93 -8.65
N PRO A 79 7.14 -8.81 -9.31
CA PRO A 79 6.94 -7.81 -10.37
C PRO A 79 7.04 -6.37 -9.83
N TRP A 80 6.99 -6.19 -8.52
CA TRP A 80 6.97 -4.88 -7.85
C TRP A 80 8.35 -4.38 -7.45
N THR A 81 9.45 -5.03 -7.83
CA THR A 81 10.81 -4.54 -7.56
C THR A 81 11.08 -3.19 -8.24
N PHE A 82 11.98 -2.40 -7.67
CA PHE A 82 12.46 -1.15 -8.24
C PHE A 82 13.12 -1.36 -9.61
N LEU A 83 13.81 -2.48 -9.81
CA LEU A 83 14.38 -2.84 -11.11
C LEU A 83 13.29 -3.11 -12.16
N ASN A 84 12.19 -3.76 -11.79
CA ASN A 84 11.04 -3.94 -12.69
C ASN A 84 10.37 -2.61 -13.02
N TYR A 85 10.25 -1.69 -12.05
CA TYR A 85 9.81 -0.32 -12.31
C TYR A 85 10.71 0.36 -13.35
N LEU A 86 12.03 0.36 -13.14
CA LEU A 86 12.99 0.97 -14.07
C LEU A 86 12.89 0.37 -15.47
N ARG A 87 12.63 -0.94 -15.58
CA ARG A 87 12.41 -1.59 -16.86
C ARG A 87 11.15 -1.07 -17.55
N HIS A 88 10.04 -0.96 -16.83
CA HIS A 88 8.76 -0.48 -17.37
C HIS A 88 8.78 1.00 -17.77
N THR A 89 9.63 1.80 -17.13
CA THR A 89 9.77 3.23 -17.45
C THR A 89 10.96 3.54 -18.34
N GLU A 90 11.57 2.53 -18.98
CA GLU A 90 12.72 2.68 -19.89
C GLU A 90 13.96 3.33 -19.24
N ARG A 91 14.07 3.24 -17.91
CA ARG A 91 15.14 3.84 -17.10
C ARG A 91 16.21 2.86 -16.65
N LEU A 92 16.04 1.56 -16.89
CA LEU A 92 16.97 0.53 -16.41
C LEU A 92 18.40 0.73 -16.94
N HIS A 93 18.56 1.00 -18.23
CA HIS A 93 19.89 1.18 -18.83
C HIS A 93 20.56 2.50 -18.36
N PRO A 94 19.88 3.67 -18.37
CA PRO A 94 20.40 4.87 -17.74
C PRO A 94 20.80 4.69 -16.27
N PHE A 95 19.99 3.98 -15.48
CA PHE A 95 20.28 3.70 -14.07
C PHE A 95 21.54 2.85 -13.91
N TYR A 96 21.69 1.79 -14.71
CA TYR A 96 22.89 0.95 -14.73
C TYR A 96 24.16 1.77 -15.02
N LEU A 97 24.13 2.62 -16.04
CA LEU A 97 25.26 3.47 -16.41
C LEU A 97 25.62 4.50 -15.34
N ALA A 98 24.63 4.97 -14.57
CA ALA A 98 24.86 5.94 -13.50
C ALA A 98 25.67 5.35 -12.33
N GLN A 99 25.74 4.02 -12.20
CA GLN A 99 26.46 3.31 -11.13
C GLN A 99 26.13 3.81 -9.71
N GLN A 100 24.90 4.28 -9.50
CA GLN A 100 24.43 4.77 -8.20
C GLN A 100 23.72 3.63 -7.44
N LEU A 101 24.24 3.30 -6.26
CA LEU A 101 23.59 2.31 -5.39
C LEU A 101 22.39 2.87 -4.61
N ARG A 102 22.16 4.18 -4.64
CA ARG A 102 21.10 4.86 -3.88
C ARG A 102 20.05 5.42 -4.81
N ILE A 103 18.79 5.28 -4.42
CA ILE A 103 17.64 5.84 -5.14
C ILE A 103 17.49 7.31 -4.75
N ARG A 104 17.21 8.19 -5.72
CA ARG A 104 16.84 9.59 -5.44
C ARG A 104 15.46 9.62 -4.80
N THR A 105 15.23 10.49 -3.81
CA THR A 105 13.94 10.50 -3.07
C THR A 105 12.74 10.71 -4.00
N ALA A 106 12.85 11.60 -5.00
CA ALA A 106 11.81 11.81 -6.00
C ALA A 106 11.57 10.58 -6.91
N GLU A 107 12.62 9.82 -7.21
CA GLU A 107 12.50 8.59 -8.00
C GLU A 107 11.87 7.46 -7.18
N TYR A 108 12.15 7.41 -5.87
CA TYR A 108 11.47 6.49 -4.97
C TYR A 108 9.98 6.81 -4.83
N ASP A 109 9.61 8.10 -4.67
CA ASP A 109 8.19 8.50 -4.69
C ASP A 109 7.51 8.07 -5.98
N ALA A 110 8.14 8.34 -7.14
CA ALA A 110 7.61 7.92 -8.44
C ALA A 110 7.46 6.40 -8.56
N TYR A 111 8.42 5.63 -8.05
CA TYR A 111 8.34 4.17 -7.97
C TYR A 111 7.17 3.71 -7.08
N CYS A 112 7.03 4.24 -5.87
CA CYS A 112 5.93 3.87 -4.99
C CYS A 112 4.57 4.25 -5.59
N ARG A 113 4.46 5.40 -6.27
CA ARG A 113 3.25 5.78 -7.01
C ARG A 113 2.97 4.85 -8.19
N TRP A 114 4.02 4.38 -8.87
CA TRP A 114 3.89 3.40 -9.94
C TRP A 114 3.33 2.06 -9.43
N VAL A 115 3.79 1.59 -8.26
CA VAL A 115 3.24 0.39 -7.60
C VAL A 115 1.81 0.65 -7.13
N ALA A 116 1.58 1.76 -6.42
CA ALA A 116 0.28 2.09 -5.84
C ALA A 116 -0.82 2.25 -6.89
N GLY A 117 -0.49 2.77 -8.09
CA GLY A 117 -1.43 2.88 -9.20
C GLY A 117 -1.75 1.57 -9.92
N ARG A 118 -1.13 0.44 -9.54
CA ARG A 118 -1.27 -0.86 -10.20
C ARG A 118 -1.74 -1.98 -9.29
N LEU A 119 -1.66 -1.82 -7.97
CA LEU A 119 -2.15 -2.80 -7.01
C LEU A 119 -3.66 -2.63 -6.81
N PRO A 120 -4.47 -3.68 -7.09
CA PRO A 120 -5.94 -3.59 -6.98
C PRO A 120 -6.45 -3.54 -5.54
N ALA A 121 -5.65 -4.01 -4.57
CA ALA A 121 -6.02 -4.08 -3.16
C ALA A 121 -5.94 -2.73 -2.41
N LEU A 122 -5.59 -1.64 -3.10
CA LEU A 122 -5.39 -0.32 -2.50
C LEU A 122 -6.61 0.57 -2.71
N HIS A 123 -7.08 1.18 -1.62
CA HIS A 123 -8.26 2.03 -1.57
C HIS A 123 -7.87 3.39 -0.99
N PHE A 124 -7.47 4.31 -1.87
CA PHE A 124 -7.26 5.72 -1.54
C PHE A 124 -8.60 6.47 -1.41
N GLY A 125 -8.60 7.60 -0.71
CA GLY A 125 -9.80 8.37 -0.41
C GLY A 125 -10.76 7.65 0.53
N HIS A 126 -10.28 6.68 1.32
CA HIS A 126 -11.07 5.93 2.29
C HIS A 126 -10.50 6.16 3.69
N ARG A 127 -11.20 6.96 4.49
CA ARG A 127 -10.84 7.17 5.89
C ARG A 127 -11.41 6.04 6.73
N VAL A 128 -10.56 5.34 7.48
CA VAL A 128 -11.03 4.36 8.46
C VAL A 128 -11.46 5.10 9.72
N ASP A 129 -12.73 4.96 10.10
CA ASP A 129 -13.33 5.71 11.21
C ASP A 129 -13.33 4.90 12.52
N ALA A 130 -13.50 3.57 12.43
CA ALA A 130 -13.50 2.71 13.60
C ALA A 130 -13.09 1.27 13.28
N VAL A 131 -12.49 0.61 14.27
CA VAL A 131 -12.19 -0.82 14.27
C VAL A 131 -12.78 -1.45 15.50
N ARG A 132 -13.50 -2.57 15.34
CA ARG A 132 -14.14 -3.29 16.45
C ARG A 132 -13.90 -4.78 16.32
N TRP A 133 -13.74 -5.46 17.45
CA TRP A 133 -13.73 -6.93 17.48
C TRP A 133 -15.16 -7.46 17.61
N ASN A 134 -15.55 -8.39 16.74
CA ASN A 134 -16.81 -9.10 16.82
C ASN A 134 -16.57 -10.53 17.36
N PRO A 135 -16.86 -10.80 18.65
CA PRO A 135 -16.58 -12.10 19.26
C PRO A 135 -17.49 -13.22 18.76
N GLU A 136 -18.67 -12.91 18.22
CA GLU A 136 -19.58 -13.92 17.65
C GLU A 136 -19.06 -14.46 16.32
N ARG A 137 -18.24 -13.67 15.62
CA ARG A 137 -17.73 -13.99 14.28
C ARG A 137 -16.25 -14.30 14.25
N ASP A 138 -15.52 -14.03 15.33
CA ASP A 138 -14.05 -14.14 15.41
C ASP A 138 -13.36 -13.29 14.32
N LEU A 139 -13.88 -12.06 14.10
CA LEU A 139 -13.43 -11.14 13.05
C LEU A 139 -13.39 -9.69 13.55
N PHE A 140 -12.53 -8.89 12.92
CA PHE A 140 -12.58 -7.43 13.02
C PHE A 140 -13.61 -6.84 12.05
N GLU A 141 -14.34 -5.83 12.50
CA GLU A 141 -15.17 -4.94 11.70
C GLU A 141 -14.45 -3.61 11.52
N VAL A 142 -14.23 -3.20 10.27
CA VAL A 142 -13.57 -1.95 9.90
C VAL A 142 -14.57 -1.05 9.20
N ASP A 143 -15.05 -0.04 9.92
CA ASP A 143 -15.91 1.02 9.38
C ASP A 143 -15.03 2.06 8.68
N HIS A 144 -15.41 2.43 7.45
CA HIS A 144 -14.69 3.43 6.68
C HIS A 144 -15.63 4.34 5.89
N THR A 145 -15.19 5.57 5.67
CA THR A 145 -15.86 6.58 4.87
C THR A 145 -15.09 6.81 3.57
N ARG A 146 -15.76 6.62 2.43
CA ARG A 146 -15.25 7.07 1.13
C ARG A 146 -15.45 8.58 1.01
N LEU A 147 -14.39 9.27 0.62
CA LEU A 147 -14.33 10.72 0.50
C LEU A 147 -14.43 11.12 -0.98
N ASP A 148 -15.29 12.10 -1.29
CA ASP A 148 -15.40 12.70 -2.64
C ASP A 148 -14.17 13.56 -2.97
N ALA A 149 -14.14 14.30 -4.08
CA ALA A 149 -13.02 15.15 -4.53
C ALA A 149 -12.63 16.32 -3.58
N ASP A 150 -13.56 16.79 -2.75
CA ASP A 150 -13.37 17.90 -1.82
C ASP A 150 -13.01 17.41 -0.41
N GLY A 151 -13.06 16.09 -0.19
CA GLY A 151 -12.77 15.47 1.10
C GLY A 151 -14.01 15.31 1.97
N GLU A 152 -15.18 15.52 1.39
CA GLU A 152 -16.47 15.34 2.05
C GLU A 152 -16.91 13.89 1.99
N THR A 153 -17.84 13.54 2.88
CA THR A 153 -18.36 12.17 2.98
C THR A 153 -19.20 11.82 1.74
N GLU A 154 -18.74 10.85 0.96
CA GLU A 154 -19.45 10.35 -0.21
C GLU A 154 -20.29 9.11 0.13
N ALA A 155 -19.67 8.14 0.83
CA ALA A 155 -20.33 6.88 1.18
C ALA A 155 -19.72 6.25 2.44
N LEU A 156 -20.54 5.52 3.19
CA LEU A 156 -20.08 4.70 4.32
C LEU A 156 -19.94 3.24 3.86
N GLY A 157 -18.90 2.58 4.35
CA GLY A 157 -18.61 1.18 4.08
C GLY A 157 -18.16 0.44 5.33
N ARG A 158 -18.28 -0.89 5.29
CA ARG A 158 -17.77 -1.79 6.32
C ARG A 158 -17.13 -3.00 5.67
N THR A 159 -15.94 -3.33 6.15
CA THR A 159 -15.21 -4.54 5.76
C THR A 159 -15.01 -5.43 6.97
N HIS A 160 -15.02 -6.75 6.76
CA HIS A 160 -14.70 -7.73 7.80
C HIS A 160 -13.35 -8.37 7.50
N THR A 161 -12.52 -8.59 8.52
CA THR A 161 -11.21 -9.20 8.33
C THR A 161 -10.75 -10.04 9.52
N ARG A 162 -9.87 -11.01 9.25
CA ARG A 162 -9.20 -11.83 10.26
C ARG A 162 -8.04 -11.09 10.94
N HIS A 163 -7.31 -10.28 10.18
CA HIS A 163 -6.08 -9.63 10.65
C HIS A 163 -6.02 -8.15 10.26
N LEU A 164 -5.30 -7.37 11.06
CA LEU A 164 -5.10 -5.94 10.85
C LEU A 164 -3.60 -5.59 10.80
N ALA A 165 -3.23 -4.71 9.87
CA ALA A 165 -1.92 -4.07 9.81
C ALA A 165 -2.04 -2.54 9.96
N LEU A 166 -1.60 -1.99 11.08
CA LEU A 166 -1.68 -0.56 11.37
C LEU A 166 -0.42 0.16 10.88
N GLY A 167 -0.55 0.98 9.84
CA GLY A 167 0.52 1.71 9.17
C GLY A 167 0.18 3.18 8.95
N THR A 168 -0.48 3.83 9.91
CA THR A 168 -0.97 5.22 9.83
C THR A 168 0.13 6.30 9.91
N GLY A 169 1.39 5.90 10.15
CA GLY A 169 2.51 6.82 10.29
C GLY A 169 2.53 7.53 11.64
N THR A 170 3.24 8.65 11.70
CA THR A 170 3.39 9.48 12.91
C THR A 170 3.03 10.94 12.59
N ALA A 171 2.47 11.65 13.56
CA ALA A 171 2.24 13.08 13.48
C ALA A 171 3.37 13.82 14.22
N PRO A 172 3.83 14.99 13.74
CA PRO A 172 4.75 15.84 14.50
C PRO A 172 4.11 16.26 15.83
N HIS A 173 4.92 16.39 16.88
CA HIS A 173 4.53 16.88 18.21
C HIS A 173 5.21 18.21 18.53
#